data_AF-A0A851CH70-F1
#
_entry.id   AF-A0A851CH70-F1
#
_cell.length_a   1.000
_cell.length_b   1.000
_cell.length_c   1.000
_cell.angle_alpha   90.00
_cell.angle_beta   90.00
_cell.angle_gamma   90.00
#
_symmetry.space_group_name_H-M   'P 1'
#
loop_
_entity.id
_entity.type
_entity.pdbx_description
1 polymer ?
#
loop_
_entity_poly.entity_id
_entity_poly.type
_entity_poly.pdbx_seq_one_letter_code
_entity_poly.pdbx_strand_id
1 'polypeptide(L)' 'FSPIPLHFLITSPLFPGNRLTPSVYLLPPHPEEASGPHTTVSLTCLVRGFFPENIDVQWQKN' A
#
# COMPACT_ATOMS: atom_id res chain seq x y z
N PHE A 1 14.57 25.24 28.32
CA PHE A 1 14.54 24.34 27.16
C PHE A 1 14.43 22.91 27.67
N SER A 2 13.20 22.38 27.76
CA SER A 2 12.99 21.00 28.24
C SER A 2 13.46 20.01 27.17
N PRO A 3 14.23 18.96 27.50
CA PRO A 3 14.66 17.97 26.54
C PRO A 3 13.45 17.19 26.01
N ILE A 4 13.34 17.11 24.68
CA ILE A 4 12.25 16.39 24.01
C ILE A 4 12.46 14.88 24.24
N PRO A 5 11.45 14.11 24.68
CA PRO A 5 11.60 12.68 24.93
C PRO A 5 12.00 11.93 23.65
N LEU A 6 12.94 10.98 23.74
CA LEU A 6 13.40 10.18 22.60
C LEU A 6 12.25 9.46 21.86
N HIS A 7 11.23 9.00 22.58
CA HIS A 7 10.04 8.40 21.99
C HIS A 7 9.29 9.34 21.04
N PHE A 8 9.29 10.65 21.33
CA PHE A 8 8.72 11.67 20.45
C PHE A 8 9.55 11.91 19.19
N LEU A 9 10.88 11.78 19.24
CA LEU A 9 11.73 11.90 18.05
C LEU A 9 11.56 10.71 17.09
N ILE A 10 11.35 9.51 17.64
CA ILE A 10 11.10 8.28 16.86
C ILE A 10 9.71 8.32 16.20
N THR A 11 8.71 8.88 16.88
CA THR A 11 7.33 9.02 16.35
C THR A 11 7.10 10.30 15.54
N SER A 12 7.92 11.34 15.75
CA SER A 12 7.88 12.54 14.92
C SER A 12 8.49 12.24 13.55
N PRO A 13 7.84 12.64 12.45
CA PRO A 13 8.44 12.53 11.14
C PRO A 13 9.58 13.56 11.06
N LEU A 14 10.80 13.16 11.42
CA LEU A 14 12.02 13.97 11.26
C LEU A 14 12.32 14.32 9.78
N PHE A 15 11.47 13.86 8.86
CA PHE A 15 11.46 14.25 7.46
C PHE A 15 10.08 14.83 7.07
N PRO A 16 9.78 16.09 7.40
CA PRO A 16 8.73 16.84 6.71
C PRO A 16 9.24 17.09 5.28
N GLY A 17 9.07 16.12 4.39
CA GLY A 17 9.87 16.07 3.16
C GLY A 17 9.11 15.84 1.89
N ASN A 18 8.65 14.61 1.64
CA ASN A 18 8.11 14.28 0.33
C ASN A 18 7.16 13.08 0.43
N ARG A 19 5.87 13.33 0.65
CA ARG A 19 4.85 12.27 0.53
C ARG A 19 4.68 11.98 -0.96
N LEU A 20 4.95 10.76 -1.36
CA LEU A 20 4.74 10.33 -2.73
C LEU A 20 3.41 9.58 -2.81
N THR A 21 2.55 10.02 -3.72
CA THR A 21 1.27 9.36 -4.00
C THR A 21 1.54 8.01 -4.65
N PRO A 22 0.93 6.90 -4.18
CA PRO A 22 1.08 5.60 -4.81
C PRO A 22 0.48 5.59 -6.21
N SER A 23 1.19 4.96 -7.14
CA SER A 23 0.58 4.43 -8.35
C SER A 23 -0.01 3.07 -8.05
N VAL A 24 -1.30 2.90 -8.35
CA VAL A 24 -2.06 1.67 -8.09
C VAL A 24 -2.52 1.06 -9.40
N TYR A 25 -2.25 -0.23 -9.57
CA TYR A 25 -2.66 -1.00 -10.74
C TYR A 25 -3.37 -2.27 -10.29
N LEU A 26 -4.57 -2.48 -10.82
CA LEU A 26 -5.29 -3.74 -10.65
C LEU A 26 -4.96 -4.63 -11.85
N LEU A 27 -4.25 -5.73 -11.59
CA LEU A 27 -3.89 -6.68 -12.64
C LEU A 27 -5.03 -7.70 -12.80
N PRO A 28 -5.38 -8.06 -14.05
CA PRO A 28 -6.38 -9.09 -14.28
C PRO A 28 -5.87 -10.45 -13.80
N PRO A 29 -6.78 -11.38 -13.48
CA PRO A 29 -6.43 -12.78 -13.26
C PRO A 29 -5.78 -13.37 -14.50
N HIS A 30 -5.02 -14.46 -14.32
CA HIS A 30 -4.42 -15.15 -15.45
C HIS A 30 -5.51 -15.68 -16.40
N PRO A 31 -5.35 -15.61 -17.74
CA PRO A 31 -6.41 -15.99 -18.67
C PRO A 31 -6.94 -17.41 -18.49
N GLU A 32 -6.08 -18.35 -18.08
CA GLU A 32 -6.45 -19.73 -17.77
C GLU A 32 -7.37 -19.83 -16.54
N GLU A 33 -7.14 -19.01 -15.51
CA GLU A 33 -8.02 -18.92 -14.33
C GLU A 33 -9.35 -18.23 -14.68
N ALA A 34 -9.29 -17.20 -15.53
CA ALA A 34 -10.46 -16.39 -15.89
C ALA A 34 -11.42 -17.11 -16.84
N SER A 35 -10.89 -17.96 -17.73
CA SER A 35 -11.66 -18.62 -18.80
C SER A 35 -11.83 -20.12 -18.56
N GLY A 36 -11.11 -20.69 -17.60
CA GLY A 36 -11.19 -22.10 -17.25
C GLY A 36 -12.38 -22.42 -16.33
N PRO A 37 -12.55 -23.69 -15.93
CA PRO A 37 -13.62 -24.13 -15.03
C PRO A 37 -13.41 -23.69 -13.57
N HIS A 38 -12.49 -22.75 -13.32
CA HIS A 38 -12.12 -22.32 -11.97
C HIS A 38 -13.22 -21.45 -11.38
N THR A 39 -13.69 -21.81 -10.19
CA THR A 39 -14.67 -21.04 -9.42
C THR A 39 -14.04 -19.92 -8.58
N THR A 40 -12.71 -19.88 -8.54
CA THR A 40 -11.90 -18.92 -7.80
C THR A 40 -10.88 -18.31 -8.73
N VAL A 41 -10.69 -17.00 -8.63
CA VAL A 41 -9.70 -16.23 -9.40
C VAL A 41 -8.84 -15.40 -8.47
N SER A 42 -7.59 -15.15 -8.87
CA SER A 42 -6.68 -14.29 -8.12
C SER A 42 -6.71 -12.86 -8.65
N LEU A 43 -7.01 -11.88 -7.79
CA LEU A 43 -6.87 -10.46 -8.09
C LEU A 43 -5.58 -9.93 -7.49
N THR A 44 -4.76 -9.24 -8.28
CA THR A 44 -3.50 -8.66 -7.81
C THR A 44 -3.57 -7.14 -7.83
N CYS A 45 -3.35 -6.52 -6.67
CA CYS A 45 -3.20 -5.06 -6.55
C CYS A 45 -1.71 -4.72 -6.42
N LEU A 46 -1.16 -4.03 -7.42
CA LEU A 46 0.22 -3.57 -7.44
C LEU A 46 0.26 -2.09 -7.02
N VAL A 47 0.91 -1.81 -5.89
CA VAL A 47 1.10 -0.47 -5.35
C VAL A 47 2.58 -0.12 -5.39
N ARG A 48 2.95 1.00 -6.03
CA ARG A 48 4.36 1.39 -6.19
C ARG A 48 4.56 2.91 -6.16
N GLY A 49 5.79 3.33 -5.87
CA GLY A 49 6.21 4.74 -5.96
C GLY A 49 5.65 5.63 -4.86
N PHE A 50 5.40 5.09 -3.67
CA PHE A 50 4.86 5.83 -2.54
C PHE A 50 5.85 5.99 -1.39
N PHE A 51 5.61 7.00 -0.56
CA PHE A 51 6.36 7.26 0.67
C PHE A 51 5.46 8.00 1.67
N PRO A 52 5.50 7.67 2.97
CA PRO A 52 6.30 6.62 3.62
C PRO A 52 5.82 5.20 3.29
N GLU A 53 6.62 4.17 3.61
CA GLU A 53 6.31 2.76 3.30
C GLU A 53 5.10 2.21 4.06
N ASN A 54 4.64 2.90 5.11
CA ASN A 54 3.51 2.47 5.93
C ASN A 54 2.18 2.78 5.22
N ILE A 55 1.57 1.78 4.58
CA ILE A 55 0.28 1.87 3.89
C ILE A 55 -0.71 0.78 4.31
N ASP A 56 -2.00 1.06 4.13
CA ASP A 56 -3.11 0.11 4.32
C ASP A 56 -3.79 -0.15 2.97
N VAL A 57 -4.13 -1.41 2.69
CA VAL A 57 -4.79 -1.82 1.44
C VAL A 57 -6.05 -2.60 1.80
N GLN A 58 -7.20 -2.12 1.34
CA GLN A 58 -8.50 -2.72 1.63
C GLN A 58 -9.23 -3.09 0.35
N TRP A 59 -9.83 -4.26 0.35
CA TRP A 59 -10.70 -4.74 -0.72
C TRP A 59 -12.16 -4.54 -0.32
N GLN A 60 -12.97 -4.06 -1.25
CA GLN A 60 -14.41 -3.89 -1.07
C GLN A 60 -15.14 -4.71 -2.13
N LYS A 61 -16.28 -5.26 -1.73
CA LYS A 61 -17.23 -5.97 -2.60
C LYS A 61 -18.57 -5.25 -2.51
N ASN A 62 -19.22 -5.05 -3.66
CA ASN A 62 -20.59 -4.55 -3.74
C ASN A 62 -21.61 -5.69 -3.61
#